data_AF-A0A5K1DXF7-F1
#
_entry.id   AF-A0A5K1DXF7-F1
#
_cell.length_a   1.000
_cell.length_b   1.000
_cell.length_c   1.000
_cell.angle_alpha   90.00
_cell.angle_beta   90.00
_cell.angle_gamma   90.00
#
_symmetry.space_group_name_H-M   'P 1'
#
loop_
_entity.id
_entity.type
_entity.pdbx_description
1 polymer ?
#
loop_
_entity_poly.entity_id
_entity_poly.type
_entity_poly.pdbx_seq_one_letter_code
_entity_poly.pdbx_strand_id
1 'polypeptide(L)'
;MASSASSSTGASPSLIMAAKYPYPSNINVANFVSIKLSHKNYLLWKTQMLGLIQSQDMMGFIEGQISKPTSTIETIENGEARS
;
A
#
# COMPACT_ATOMS: atom_id res chain seq x y z
N MET A 1 23.21 6.85 -48.15
CA MET A 1 22.21 7.63 -47.39
C MET A 1 21.46 6.65 -46.50
N ALA A 2 21.69 6.69 -45.19
CA ALA A 2 21.12 5.75 -44.23
C ALA A 2 19.79 6.31 -43.70
N SER A 3 18.73 5.49 -43.70
CA SER A 3 17.45 5.83 -43.09
C SER A 3 17.12 4.85 -41.98
N SER A 4 16.65 5.44 -40.90
CA SER A 4 16.57 4.98 -39.52
C SER A 4 15.68 3.76 -39.29
N ALA A 5 16.10 2.89 -38.36
CA ALA A 5 15.20 2.00 -37.64
C ALA A 5 15.23 2.42 -36.16
N SER A 6 14.19 3.11 -35.72
CA SER A 6 13.97 3.41 -34.30
C SER A 6 13.29 2.21 -33.66
N SER A 7 14.06 1.43 -32.90
CA SER A 7 13.54 0.33 -32.09
C SER A 7 12.87 0.92 -30.84
N SER A 8 11.55 1.05 -30.84
CA SER A 8 10.78 1.38 -29.64
C SER A 8 10.64 0.11 -28.80
N THR A 9 11.56 -0.13 -27.88
CA THR A 9 11.34 -1.04 -26.75
C THR A 9 10.36 -0.37 -25.79
N GLY A 10 9.07 -0.50 -26.08
CA GLY A 10 8.01 -0.22 -25.12
C GLY A 10 8.06 -1.30 -24.05
N ALA A 11 8.75 -1.01 -22.95
CA ALA A 11 8.66 -1.85 -21.75
C ALA A 11 7.18 -2.00 -21.40
N SER A 12 6.68 -3.24 -21.43
CA SER A 12 5.33 -3.55 -20.99
C SER A 12 5.20 -3.08 -19.53
N PRO A 13 4.34 -2.10 -19.22
CA PRO A 13 4.01 -1.86 -17.83
C PRO A 13 3.16 -3.05 -17.42
N SER A 14 3.78 -4.00 -16.73
CA SER A 14 3.06 -5.03 -15.99
C SER A 14 1.93 -4.31 -15.27
N LEU A 15 0.70 -4.62 -15.63
CA LEU A 15 -0.50 -4.10 -15.00
C LEU A 15 -0.49 -4.58 -13.55
N ILE A 16 0.28 -3.91 -12.69
CA ILE A 16 -0.06 -3.72 -11.29
C ILE A 16 -1.34 -2.91 -11.33
N MET A 17 -2.43 -3.61 -11.60
CA MET A 17 -3.79 -3.20 -11.35
C MET A 17 -3.74 -2.59 -9.96
N ALA A 18 -3.77 -1.26 -9.90
CA ALA A 18 -3.47 -0.51 -8.69
C ALA A 18 -4.56 -0.87 -7.69
N ALA A 19 -4.31 -1.90 -6.89
CA ALA A 19 -5.19 -2.27 -5.81
C ALA A 19 -5.29 -1.01 -4.95
N LYS A 20 -6.53 -0.57 -4.70
CA LYS A 20 -6.84 0.59 -3.84
C LYS A 20 -6.01 0.57 -2.55
N TYR A 21 -5.61 -0.63 -2.10
CA TYR A 21 -4.60 -0.86 -1.07
C TYR A 21 -3.56 -1.90 -1.55
N PRO A 22 -2.27 -1.54 -1.67
CA PRO A 22 -1.21 -2.44 -2.15
C PRO A 22 -0.82 -3.53 -1.14
N TYR A 23 -1.48 -3.59 0.02
CA TYR A 23 -1.25 -4.59 1.06
C TYR A 23 -2.45 -5.55 1.18
N PRO A 24 -2.67 -6.48 0.23
CA PRO A 24 -3.64 -7.55 0.41
C PRO A 24 -3.07 -8.59 1.38
N SER A 25 -3.67 -8.73 2.56
CA SER A 25 -3.25 -9.75 3.53
C SER A 25 -4.43 -10.62 3.97
N ASN A 26 -4.43 -11.89 3.58
CA ASN A 26 -5.29 -12.93 4.16
C ASN A 26 -4.72 -13.41 5.51
N ILE A 27 -4.36 -12.47 6.39
CA ILE A 27 -3.66 -12.78 7.64
C ILE A 27 -4.68 -12.94 8.76
N ASN A 28 -4.63 -14.08 9.43
CA ASN A 28 -5.33 -14.28 10.67
C ASN A 28 -4.51 -13.70 11.83
N VAL A 29 -4.94 -12.57 12.37
CA VAL A 29 -4.31 -11.89 13.52
C VAL A 29 -4.18 -12.81 14.74
N ALA A 30 -5.11 -13.75 14.94
CA ALA A 30 -5.06 -14.68 16.06
C ALA A 30 -3.86 -15.65 16.00
N ASN A 31 -3.27 -15.86 14.82
CA ASN A 31 -2.06 -16.68 14.68
C ASN A 31 -0.82 -16.00 15.26
N PHE A 32 -0.83 -14.66 15.36
CA PHE A 32 0.31 -13.85 15.82
C PHE A 32 0.07 -13.24 17.19
N VAL A 33 -1.20 -12.96 17.52
CA VAL A 33 -1.61 -12.33 18.77
C VAL A 33 -2.46 -13.32 19.54
N SER A 34 -1.80 -14.06 20.42
CA SER A 34 -2.40 -15.12 21.26
C SER A 34 -3.26 -14.60 22.41
N ILE A 35 -3.18 -13.30 22.72
CA ILE A 35 -3.87 -12.70 23.87
C ILE A 35 -4.86 -11.62 23.43
N LYS A 36 -6.01 -11.58 24.11
CA LYS A 36 -6.95 -10.48 23.93
C LYS A 36 -6.54 -9.28 24.77
N LEU A 37 -6.64 -8.08 24.19
CA LEU A 37 -6.36 -6.83 24.89
C LEU A 37 -7.22 -6.69 26.17
N SER A 38 -6.55 -6.32 27.26
CA SER A 38 -7.11 -6.00 28.56
C SER A 38 -6.24 -4.95 29.25
N HIS A 39 -6.80 -4.27 30.25
CA HIS A 39 -6.11 -3.25 31.05
C HIS A 39 -4.86 -3.79 31.76
N LYS A 40 -4.79 -5.10 32.02
CA LYS A 40 -3.64 -5.73 32.69
C LYS A 40 -2.54 -6.23 31.76
N ASN A 41 -2.82 -6.36 30.46
CA ASN A 41 -1.92 -7.07 29.53
C ASN A 41 -1.53 -6.23 28.30
N TYR A 42 -1.79 -4.92 28.33
CA TYR A 42 -1.53 -4.02 27.20
C TYR A 42 -0.10 -4.13 26.68
N LEU A 43 0.91 -4.18 27.56
CA LEU A 43 2.32 -4.23 27.11
C LEU A 43 2.61 -5.50 26.31
N LEU A 44 2.18 -6.66 26.80
CA LEU A 44 2.39 -7.92 26.10
C LEU A 44 1.58 -7.99 24.80
N TRP A 45 0.36 -7.46 24.82
CA TRP A 45 -0.50 -7.40 23.63
C TRP A 45 0.12 -6.49 22.56
N LYS A 46 0.64 -5.34 22.99
CA LYS A 46 1.33 -4.37 22.13
C LYS A 46 2.56 -4.99 21.48
N THR A 47 3.36 -5.77 22.23
CA THR A 47 4.52 -6.47 21.67
C THR A 47 4.12 -7.44 20.56
N GLN A 48 3.08 -8.25 20.77
CA GLN A 48 2.60 -9.20 19.74
C GLN A 48 2.03 -8.47 18.51
N MET A 49 1.29 -7.39 18.71
CA MET A 49 0.78 -6.54 17.62
C MET A 49 1.89 -5.85 16.84
N LEU A 50 2.91 -5.30 17.51
CA LEU A 50 4.06 -4.70 16.84
C LEU A 50 4.84 -5.73 16.05
N GLY A 51 5.05 -6.94 16.59
CA GLY A 51 5.71 -8.03 15.86
C GLY A 51 4.96 -8.41 14.58
N LEU A 52 3.63 -8.48 14.63
CA LEU A 52 2.81 -8.69 13.44
C LEU A 52 2.97 -7.55 12.42
N ILE A 53 2.94 -6.29 12.87
CA ILE A 53 3.03 -5.14 11.97
C ILE A 53 4.41 -5.05 11.32
N GLN A 54 5.46 -5.39 12.07
CA GLN A 54 6.83 -5.48 11.58
C GLN A 54 7.00 -6.62 10.58
N SER A 55 6.37 -7.79 10.78
CA SER A 55 6.45 -8.91 9.82
C SER A 55 5.81 -8.62 8.47
N GLN A 56 4.97 -7.57 8.41
CA GLN A 56 4.31 -7.12 7.19
C GLN A 56 4.97 -5.89 6.56
N ASP A 57 6.13 -5.45 7.09
CA ASP A 57 6.79 -4.20 6.67
C ASP A 57 5.89 -2.96 6.78
N MET A 58 4.91 -3.00 7.69
CA MET A 58 3.91 -1.93 7.89
C MET A 58 4.31 -0.93 8.98
N MET A 59 5.54 -1.01 9.48
CA MET A 59 6.02 -0.18 10.59
C MET A 59 5.98 1.32 10.27
N GLY A 60 6.22 1.68 9.00
CA GLY A 60 6.18 3.06 8.53
C GLY A 60 4.81 3.75 8.69
N PHE A 61 3.71 3.00 8.85
CA PHE A 61 2.39 3.57 9.15
C PHE A 61 2.25 4.02 10.61
N ILE A 62 2.92 3.37 11.55
CA ILE A 62 2.86 3.74 12.98
C ILE A 62 3.87 4.85 13.27
N GLU A 63 5.06 4.77 12.67
CA GLU A 63 6.13 5.75 12.85
C GLU A 63 5.89 7.05 12.06
N GLY A 64 4.81 7.12 11.28
CA GLY A 64 4.46 8.30 10.49
C GLY A 64 5.36 8.53 9.28
N GLN A 65 6.19 7.56 8.90
CA GLN A 65 7.04 7.64 7.72
C GLN A 65 6.25 7.51 6.42
N ILE A 66 5.11 6.81 6.46
CA ILE A 66 4.19 6.68 5.33
C ILE A 66 3.04 7.67 5.51
N SER A 67 2.97 8.64 4.60
CA SER A 67 1.88 9.62 4.58
C SER A 67 0.54 8.96 4.21
N LYS A 68 -0.53 9.39 4.87
CA LYS A 68 -1.89 8.93 4.56
C LYS A 68 -2.22 9.25 3.10
N PRO A 69 -2.85 8.32 2.35
CA PRO A 69 -3.30 8.62 0.99
C PRO A 69 -4.29 9.80 0.99
N THR A 70 -4.17 10.66 -0.02
CA THR A 70 -5.06 11.80 -0.22
C THR A 70 -6.50 11.34 -0.31
N SER A 71 -7.39 11.93 0.50
CA SER A 71 -8.78 11.49 0.62
C SER A 71 -9.66 11.85 -0.59
N THR A 72 -9.13 12.68 -1.50
CA THR A 72 -9.84 13.20 -2.67
C THR A 72 -9.41 12.43 -3.91
N ILE A 73 -10.35 11.75 -4.56
CA ILE A 73 -10.17 11.29 -5.93
C ILE A 73 -10.41 12.52 -6.81
N GLU A 74 -9.34 13.13 -7.32
CA GLU A 74 -9.46 14.13 -8.38
C GLU A 74 -9.87 13.40 -9.66
N THR A 75 -11.16 13.42 -9.98
CA THR A 75 -11.63 13.05 -11.32
C THR A 75 -11.06 14.07 -12.28
N ILE A 76 -10.03 13.69 -13.05
CA ILE A 76 -9.57 14.49 -14.18
C ILE A 76 -10.65 14.38 -15.26
N GLU A 77 -11.61 15.30 -15.25
CA GLU A 77 -12.53 15.52 -16.37
C GLU A 77 -11.72 16.15 -17.51
N ASN A 78 -11.29 15.30 -18.46
CA ASN A 78 -10.63 15.76 -19.67
C ASN A 78 -11.65 16.53 -20.52
N GLY A 79 -11.37 17.81 -20.75
CA GLY A 79 -12.39 18.82 -21.04
C GLY A 79 -13.04 18.79 -22.42
N GLU A 80 -14.19 19.46 -22.48
CA GLU A 80 -14.72 20.05 -23.71
C GLU A 80 -15.46 21.34 -23.37
N ALA A 81 -14.71 22.45 -23.27
CA ALA A 81 -15.27 23.78 -23.43
C ALA A 81 -15.32 24.06 -24.94
N ARG A 82 -16.48 23.82 -25.57
CA ARG A 82 -16.77 24.40 -26.89
C ARG A 82 -17.29 25.82 -26.70
N SER A 83 -16.66 26.73 -27.43
CA SER A 83 -17.01 28.14 -27.61
C SER A 83 -18.44 28.37 -28.06
#